data_AF-A0A431WGV9-F1
#
_entry.id   AF-A0A431WGV9-F1
#
_cell.length_a   1.000
_cell.length_b   1.000
_cell.length_c   1.000
_cell.angle_alpha   90.00
_cell.angle_beta   90.00
_cell.angle_gamma   90.00
#
_symmetry.space_group_name_H-M   'P 1'
#
loop_
_entity.id
_entity.type
_entity.pdbx_description
1 polymer ?
#
loop_
_entity_poly.entity_id
_entity_poly.type
_entity_poly.pdbx_seq_one_letter_code
_entity_poly.pdbx_strand_id
1 'polypeptide(L)'
;MPPSHHKEIANFLRENTEGAPSVSAYRDNNNSRPIPIGQFGKDFFSTIGAFDMGLRLPSGNFEFAAVGTNQWLPNSVASSIYWLGGRECSEWPLVCEDVVKHNARSTYRHIAYVPSIFSLKLSTGQVINWLLGVPITDNEIGISEKEALERAQQKYPRWLFSERA
;
A
#
# COMPACT_ATOMS: atom_id res chain seq x y z
N MET A 1 -19.66 5.53 10.37
CA MET A 1 -18.38 5.81 11.05
C MET A 1 -17.38 4.72 10.67
N PRO A 2 -16.08 5.02 10.53
CA PRO A 2 -15.08 3.99 10.29
C PRO A 2 -15.06 2.96 11.44
N PRO A 3 -14.82 1.67 11.15
CA PRO A 3 -14.60 0.63 12.15
C PRO A 3 -13.50 1.00 13.16
N SER A 4 -13.57 0.48 14.39
CA SER A 4 -12.60 0.76 15.44
C SER A 4 -11.19 0.30 15.08
N HIS A 5 -11.07 -0.85 14.42
CA HIS A 5 -9.79 -1.41 13.99
C HIS A 5 -9.13 -0.59 12.87
N HIS A 6 -9.89 0.15 12.06
CA HIS A 6 -9.31 1.12 11.12
C HIS A 6 -8.65 2.30 11.86
N LYS A 7 -9.24 2.73 12.99
CA LYS A 7 -8.63 3.78 13.83
C LYS A 7 -7.37 3.27 14.53
N GLU A 8 -7.33 2.00 14.92
CA GLU A 8 -6.16 1.36 15.51
C GLU A 8 -4.95 1.42 14.55
N ILE A 9 -5.17 1.09 13.27
CA ILE A 9 -4.15 1.20 12.22
C ILE A 9 -3.68 2.64 12.05
N ALA A 10 -4.62 3.60 11.95
CA ALA A 10 -4.28 5.02 11.81
C ALA A 10 -3.46 5.54 12.99
N ASN A 11 -3.81 5.16 14.22
CA ASN A 11 -3.09 5.55 15.42
C ASN A 11 -1.70 4.92 15.47
N PHE A 12 -1.58 3.63 15.15
CA PHE A 12 -0.30 2.94 15.07
C PHE A 12 0.64 3.63 14.08
N LEU A 13 0.16 3.92 12.86
CA LEU A 13 0.97 4.60 11.84
C LEU A 13 1.39 6.00 12.28
N ARG A 14 0.48 6.76 12.92
CA ARG A 14 0.80 8.06 13.51
C ARG A 14 1.88 7.97 14.59
N GLU A 15 1.86 6.94 15.43
CA GLU A 15 2.83 6.77 16.51
C GLU A 15 4.21 6.32 16.01
N ASN A 16 4.28 5.70 14.83
CA ASN A 16 5.50 5.19 14.21
C ASN A 16 6.04 6.09 13.09
N THR A 17 5.49 7.29 12.94
CA THR A 17 5.94 8.29 11.96
C THR A 17 5.92 9.69 12.57
N GLU A 18 6.75 10.58 12.04
CA GLU A 18 6.81 11.96 12.52
C GLU A 18 5.86 12.87 11.72
N GLY A 19 5.31 13.92 12.34
CA GLY A 19 4.48 14.90 11.64
C GLY A 19 2.97 14.68 11.76
N ALA A 20 2.20 15.57 11.11
CA ALA A 20 0.75 15.59 11.24
C ALA A 20 0.10 14.59 10.28
N PRO A 21 -0.60 13.55 10.78
CA PRO A 21 -1.28 12.60 9.92
C PRO A 21 -2.49 13.25 9.25
N SER A 22 -2.79 12.84 8.04
CA SER A 22 -4.06 13.16 7.37
C SER A 22 -4.63 11.91 6.70
N VAL A 23 -5.95 11.82 6.57
CA VAL A 23 -6.61 10.71 5.86
C VAL A 23 -7.53 11.29 4.82
N SER A 24 -7.37 10.85 3.58
CA SER A 24 -8.20 11.26 2.44
C SER A 24 -8.88 10.06 1.82
N ALA A 25 -10.08 10.27 1.25
CA ALA A 25 -10.85 9.23 0.58
C ALA A 25 -10.64 9.32 -0.93
N TYR A 26 -10.06 8.27 -1.51
CA TYR A 26 -9.76 8.18 -2.93
C TYR A 26 -10.82 7.36 -3.65
N ARG A 27 -11.46 7.93 -4.67
CA ARG A 27 -12.64 7.33 -5.32
C ARG A 27 -12.33 6.84 -6.72
N ASP A 28 -13.06 5.82 -7.16
CA ASP A 28 -13.12 5.43 -8.56
C ASP A 28 -13.91 6.47 -9.38
N ASN A 29 -13.87 6.34 -10.70
CA ASN A 29 -14.57 7.25 -11.62
C ASN A 29 -16.10 7.29 -11.40
N ASN A 30 -16.66 6.29 -10.72
CA ASN A 30 -18.07 6.18 -10.40
C ASN A 30 -18.41 6.65 -8.97
N ASN A 31 -17.44 7.21 -8.24
CA ASN A 31 -17.55 7.70 -6.87
C ASN A 31 -18.06 6.69 -5.82
N SER A 32 -18.04 5.40 -6.14
CA SER A 32 -18.85 4.37 -5.48
C SER A 32 -18.13 3.63 -4.34
N ARG A 33 -16.79 3.58 -4.36
CA ARG A 33 -16.00 2.74 -3.45
C ARG A 33 -14.78 3.47 -2.89
N PRO A 34 -14.93 4.41 -1.94
CA PRO A 34 -13.79 5.18 -1.45
C PRO A 34 -12.74 4.28 -0.76
N ILE A 35 -11.48 4.43 -1.15
CA ILE A 35 -10.31 3.86 -0.47
C ILE A 35 -9.74 4.91 0.48
N PRO A 36 -9.82 4.70 1.81
CA PRO A 36 -9.16 5.59 2.76
C PRO A 36 -7.65 5.40 2.67
N ILE A 37 -6.92 6.48 2.42
CA ILE A 37 -5.46 6.50 2.43
C ILE A 37 -5.00 7.58 3.40
N GLY A 38 -4.23 7.16 4.40
CA GLY A 38 -3.54 8.04 5.30
C GLY A 38 -2.19 8.48 4.73
N GLN A 39 -1.88 9.77 4.86
CA GLN A 39 -0.53 10.29 4.79
C GLN A 39 -0.01 10.42 6.22
N PHE A 40 1.09 9.75 6.49
CA PHE A 40 1.82 9.77 7.75
C PHE A 40 3.26 10.15 7.44
N GLY A 41 3.99 10.77 8.37
CA GLY A 41 5.28 11.31 7.94
C GLY A 41 5.11 12.54 7.05
N LYS A 42 6.13 12.75 6.22
CA LYS A 42 6.09 13.67 5.09
C LYS A 42 5.60 12.97 3.81
N ASP A 43 5.93 11.70 3.66
CA ASP A 43 5.92 11.00 2.37
C ASP A 43 5.52 9.52 2.45
N PHE A 44 5.01 9.04 3.61
CA PHE A 44 4.50 7.68 3.75
C PHE A 44 2.98 7.65 3.61
N PHE A 45 2.50 6.99 2.56
CA PHE A 45 1.07 6.78 2.31
C PHE A 45 0.72 5.33 2.62
N SER A 46 -0.38 5.10 3.34
CA SER A 46 -0.90 3.76 3.61
C SER A 46 -2.40 3.75 3.46
N THR A 47 -2.94 2.67 2.88
CA THR A 47 -4.37 2.39 3.00
C THR A 47 -4.75 2.17 4.45
N ILE A 48 -6.04 2.37 4.73
CA ILE A 48 -6.65 2.07 6.02
C ILE A 48 -7.92 1.27 5.72
N GLY A 49 -7.87 -0.02 6.05
CA GLY A 49 -8.95 -0.99 5.86
C GLY A 49 -8.88 -1.79 4.55
N ALA A 50 -7.79 -1.76 3.79
CA ALA A 50 -7.73 -2.50 2.52
C ALA A 50 -7.82 -4.01 2.72
N PHE A 51 -7.35 -4.52 3.87
CA PHE A 51 -7.40 -5.94 4.19
C PHE A 51 -8.83 -6.49 4.36
N ASP A 52 -9.82 -5.64 4.67
CA ASP A 52 -11.22 -6.03 4.78
C ASP A 52 -11.92 -6.14 3.41
N MET A 53 -11.24 -5.81 2.31
CA MET A 53 -11.85 -5.69 0.98
C MET A 53 -11.94 -7.01 0.21
N GLY A 54 -11.48 -8.13 0.78
CA GLY A 54 -11.61 -9.47 0.17
C GLY A 54 -10.86 -9.63 -1.16
N LEU A 55 -9.70 -8.99 -1.29
CA LEU A 55 -8.85 -9.09 -2.48
C LEU A 55 -8.26 -10.52 -2.60
N ARG A 56 -8.18 -11.05 -3.83
CA ARG A 56 -7.61 -12.38 -4.09
C ARG A 56 -6.09 -12.32 -4.23
N LEU A 57 -5.43 -12.19 -3.09
CA LEU A 57 -3.98 -12.12 -2.95
C LEU A 57 -3.44 -13.44 -2.38
N PRO A 58 -2.10 -13.66 -2.39
CA PRO A 58 -1.51 -14.74 -1.60
C PRO A 58 -1.97 -14.63 -0.13
N SER A 59 -2.02 -15.77 0.58
CA SER A 59 -2.62 -15.83 1.92
C SER A 59 -2.09 -14.74 2.87
N GLY A 60 -2.98 -13.87 3.33
CA GLY A 60 -2.67 -12.80 4.29
C GLY A 60 -3.72 -11.69 4.30
N ASN A 61 -3.64 -10.83 5.30
CA ASN A 61 -4.43 -9.59 5.39
C ASN A 61 -3.48 -8.42 5.14
N PHE A 62 -3.76 -7.60 4.13
CA PHE A 62 -2.81 -6.60 3.68
C PHE A 62 -3.37 -5.18 3.68
N GLU A 63 -2.60 -4.26 4.25
CA GLU A 63 -2.63 -2.85 3.87
C GLU A 63 -1.61 -2.59 2.77
N PHE A 64 -1.83 -1.57 1.96
CA PHE A 64 -0.94 -1.17 0.88
C PHE A 64 -0.28 0.15 1.26
N ALA A 65 1.03 0.25 1.07
CA ALA A 65 1.78 1.47 1.36
C ALA A 65 2.70 1.88 0.22
N ALA A 66 2.96 3.18 0.11
CA ALA A 66 3.88 3.80 -0.83
C ALA A 66 4.68 4.90 -0.13
N VAL A 67 5.98 5.03 -0.45
CA VAL A 67 6.82 6.13 0.03
C VAL A 67 7.28 7.01 -1.13
N GLY A 68 7.11 8.32 -0.96
CA GLY A 68 7.69 9.33 -1.85
C GLY A 68 6.94 10.65 -1.83
N THR A 69 7.51 11.67 -2.43
CA THR A 69 6.96 13.05 -2.43
C THR A 69 6.03 13.33 -3.61
N ASN A 70 5.81 12.35 -4.49
CA ASN A 70 4.99 12.51 -5.67
C ASN A 70 3.50 12.57 -5.31
N GLN A 71 2.81 13.64 -5.71
CA GLN A 71 1.39 13.85 -5.40
C GLN A 71 0.46 12.78 -6.01
N TRP A 72 0.90 12.08 -7.06
CA TRP A 72 0.13 11.02 -7.69
C TRP A 72 0.20 9.67 -6.93
N LEU A 73 1.16 9.48 -6.03
CA LEU A 73 1.35 8.20 -5.32
C LEU A 73 0.10 7.68 -4.61
N PRO A 74 -0.61 8.47 -3.78
CA PRO A 74 -1.78 7.95 -3.08
C PRO A 74 -2.91 7.59 -4.05
N ASN A 75 -3.11 8.34 -5.14
CA ASN A 75 -4.06 7.96 -6.20
C ASN A 75 -3.67 6.63 -6.87
N SER A 76 -2.38 6.41 -7.13
CA SER A 76 -1.89 5.16 -7.71
C SER A 76 -2.06 3.99 -6.75
N VAL A 77 -1.87 4.18 -5.44
CA VAL A 77 -2.17 3.16 -4.42
C VAL A 77 -3.64 2.78 -4.45
N ALA A 78 -4.56 3.76 -4.46
CA ALA A 78 -5.99 3.48 -4.59
C ALA A 78 -6.31 2.75 -5.91
N SER A 79 -5.68 3.17 -7.00
CA SER A 79 -5.83 2.56 -8.33
C SER A 79 -5.38 1.10 -8.35
N SER A 80 -4.32 0.75 -7.62
CA SER A 80 -3.90 -0.63 -7.42
C SER A 80 -4.98 -1.48 -6.75
N ILE A 81 -5.65 -0.96 -5.71
CA ILE A 81 -6.75 -1.69 -5.06
C ILE A 81 -7.90 -1.96 -6.04
N TYR A 82 -8.29 -0.95 -6.84
CA TYR A 82 -9.33 -1.15 -7.85
C TYR A 82 -8.88 -2.11 -8.95
N TRP A 83 -7.61 -2.05 -9.36
CA TRP A 83 -7.04 -2.99 -10.31
C TRP A 83 -7.11 -4.42 -9.77
N LEU A 84 -6.90 -4.65 -8.48
CA LEU A 84 -7.03 -5.97 -7.86
C LEU A 84 -8.47 -6.45 -7.70
N GLY A 85 -9.46 -5.56 -7.91
CA GLY A 85 -10.88 -5.87 -7.85
C GLY A 85 -11.29 -6.91 -8.89
N GLY A 86 -11.20 -8.19 -8.54
CA GLY A 86 -11.56 -9.32 -9.40
C GLY A 86 -10.38 -10.01 -10.10
N ARG A 87 -9.14 -9.61 -9.80
CA ARG A 87 -7.92 -10.28 -10.27
C ARG A 87 -7.37 -11.18 -9.18
N GLU A 88 -6.75 -12.29 -9.59
CA GLU A 88 -6.08 -13.23 -8.70
C GLU A 88 -4.57 -13.15 -8.90
N CYS A 89 -3.83 -13.15 -7.81
CA CYS A 89 -2.37 -13.11 -7.83
C CYS A 89 -1.84 -14.20 -6.89
N SER A 90 -0.99 -15.07 -7.43
CA SER A 90 -0.44 -16.23 -6.73
C SER A 90 1.04 -16.09 -6.38
N GLU A 91 1.72 -15.06 -6.90
CA GLU A 91 3.17 -14.89 -6.79
C GLU A 91 3.56 -13.45 -6.45
N TRP A 92 4.76 -13.31 -5.90
CA TRP A 92 5.40 -12.02 -5.63
C TRP A 92 6.48 -11.72 -6.68
N PRO A 93 6.73 -10.44 -7.01
CA PRO A 93 6.00 -9.27 -6.55
C PRO A 93 4.65 -9.15 -7.26
N LEU A 94 3.69 -8.54 -6.58
CA LEU A 94 2.41 -8.21 -7.17
C LEU A 94 2.55 -6.96 -8.05
N VAL A 95 2.49 -7.11 -9.36
CA VAL A 95 2.61 -5.99 -10.30
C VAL A 95 1.23 -5.45 -10.70
N CYS A 96 0.89 -4.25 -10.23
CA CYS A 96 -0.30 -3.52 -10.64
C CYS A 96 0.03 -2.65 -11.85
N GLU A 97 -0.40 -3.07 -13.03
CA GLU A 97 -0.05 -2.41 -14.28
C GLU A 97 -0.81 -1.10 -14.52
N ASP A 98 -0.15 -0.13 -15.17
CA ASP A 98 -0.69 1.15 -15.64
C ASP A 98 -1.27 2.08 -14.57
N VAL A 99 -1.24 1.68 -13.31
CA VAL A 99 -1.80 2.46 -12.19
C VAL A 99 -1.12 3.81 -12.03
N VAL A 100 0.16 3.99 -12.42
CA VAL A 100 0.81 5.31 -12.40
C VAL A 100 0.45 6.12 -13.64
N LYS A 101 0.41 5.48 -14.81
CA LYS A 101 0.05 6.12 -16.09
C LYS A 101 -1.29 6.82 -16.05
N HIS A 102 -2.26 6.21 -15.37
CA HIS A 102 -3.60 6.80 -15.23
C HIS A 102 -3.64 8.01 -14.29
N ASN A 103 -2.61 8.22 -13.47
CA ASN A 103 -2.58 9.26 -12.44
C ASN A 103 -1.54 10.36 -12.70
N ALA A 104 -0.56 10.13 -13.57
CA ALA A 104 0.48 11.09 -13.88
C ALA A 104 1.16 10.87 -15.23
N ARG A 105 1.72 11.95 -15.78
CA ARG A 105 2.77 11.87 -16.80
C ARG A 105 4.09 11.61 -16.08
N SER A 106 4.52 10.35 -16.04
CA SER A 106 5.76 9.90 -15.39
C SER A 106 6.47 8.87 -16.26
N THR A 107 7.76 8.68 -16.04
CA THR A 107 8.50 7.53 -16.58
C THR A 107 8.06 6.23 -15.90
N TYR A 108 7.66 6.31 -14.63
CA TYR A 108 7.01 5.22 -13.94
C TYR A 108 5.60 5.02 -14.47
N ARG A 109 5.21 3.75 -14.57
CA ARG A 109 3.95 3.37 -15.21
C ARG A 109 3.14 2.37 -14.36
N HIS A 110 3.82 1.49 -13.64
CA HIS A 110 3.23 0.44 -12.81
C HIS A 110 3.71 0.59 -11.36
N ILE A 111 3.13 -0.20 -10.45
CA ILE A 111 3.65 -0.39 -9.09
C ILE A 111 3.82 -1.88 -8.84
N ALA A 112 5.01 -2.30 -8.42
CA ALA A 112 5.28 -3.63 -7.90
C ALA A 112 5.17 -3.62 -6.37
N TYR A 113 4.42 -4.56 -5.80
CA TYR A 113 4.22 -4.70 -4.37
C TYR A 113 4.90 -5.96 -3.84
N VAL A 114 5.59 -5.81 -2.71
CA VAL A 114 6.19 -6.92 -1.95
C VAL A 114 5.73 -6.89 -0.50
N PRO A 115 5.56 -8.05 0.15
CA PRO A 115 5.15 -8.11 1.54
C PRO A 115 6.25 -7.63 2.49
N SER A 116 5.86 -6.78 3.43
CA SER A 116 6.61 -6.46 4.63
C SER A 116 6.57 -7.67 5.57
N ILE A 117 7.71 -7.95 6.19
CA ILE A 117 7.80 -8.95 7.26
C ILE A 117 7.19 -8.45 8.58
N PHE A 118 7.00 -7.14 8.71
CA PHE A 118 6.33 -6.57 9.87
C PHE A 118 4.85 -6.90 9.85
N SER A 119 4.33 -7.28 11.01
CA SER A 119 2.91 -7.54 11.19
C SER A 119 2.35 -6.78 12.40
N LEU A 120 1.10 -6.34 12.28
CA LEU A 120 0.34 -5.71 13.36
C LEU A 120 -0.84 -6.61 13.72
N LYS A 121 -0.89 -7.04 14.98
CA LYS A 121 -2.07 -7.70 15.54
C LYS A 121 -3.05 -6.63 16.04
N LEU A 122 -4.25 -6.63 15.46
CA LEU A 122 -5.34 -5.73 15.82
C LEU A 122 -6.11 -6.26 17.04
N SER A 123 -6.86 -5.38 17.69
CA SER A 123 -7.80 -5.73 18.77
C SER A 123 -8.87 -6.75 18.37
N THR A 124 -9.18 -6.87 17.06
CA THR A 124 -10.07 -7.92 16.52
C THR A 124 -9.44 -9.31 16.49
N GLY A 125 -8.14 -9.43 16.76
CA GLY A 125 -7.37 -10.66 16.64
C GLY A 125 -6.81 -10.89 15.23
N GLN A 126 -7.22 -10.09 14.23
CA GLN A 126 -6.64 -10.13 12.90
C GLN A 126 -5.18 -9.69 12.94
N VAL A 127 -4.33 -10.38 12.20
CA VAL A 127 -2.95 -9.98 11.94
C VAL A 127 -2.91 -9.41 10.53
N ILE A 128 -2.39 -8.20 10.39
CA ILE A 128 -2.21 -7.51 9.11
C ILE A 128 -0.73 -7.30 8.82
N ASN A 129 -0.38 -7.29 7.53
CA ASN A 129 0.93 -6.96 7.00
C ASN A 129 0.80 -5.79 6.00
N TRP A 130 1.93 -5.20 5.62
CA TRP A 130 1.96 -4.16 4.59
C TRP A 130 2.50 -4.71 3.27
N LEU A 131 1.84 -4.34 2.17
CA LEU A 131 2.37 -4.47 0.82
C LEU A 131 3.06 -3.16 0.44
N LEU A 132 4.36 -3.25 0.18
CA LEU A 132 5.23 -2.11 -0.06
C LEU A 132 5.34 -1.88 -1.58
N GLY A 133 4.67 -0.83 -2.06
CA GLY A 133 4.64 -0.42 -3.46
C GLY A 133 5.89 0.32 -3.93
N VAL A 134 6.57 -0.25 -4.92
CA VAL A 134 7.70 0.33 -5.62
C VAL A 134 7.25 0.75 -7.03
N PRO A 135 7.31 2.04 -7.40
CA PRO A 135 7.05 2.47 -8.77
C PRO A 135 8.06 1.87 -9.74
N ILE A 136 7.59 1.34 -10.87
CA ILE A 136 8.41 0.72 -11.91
C ILE A 136 8.00 1.21 -13.31
N THR A 137 8.91 1.13 -14.27
CA THR A 137 8.73 1.50 -15.68
C THR A 137 8.25 0.31 -16.52
N ASP A 138 7.91 0.55 -17.80
CA ASP A 138 7.51 -0.50 -18.76
C ASP A 138 8.59 -1.61 -18.89
N ASN A 139 9.88 -1.25 -18.77
CA ASN A 139 11.00 -2.20 -18.91
C ASN A 139 11.20 -3.08 -17.67
N GLU A 140 10.46 -2.83 -16.60
CA GLU A 140 10.66 -3.45 -15.29
C GLU A 140 9.44 -4.29 -14.86
N ILE A 141 8.47 -4.53 -15.74
CA ILE A 141 7.28 -5.34 -15.44
C ILE A 141 7.65 -6.74 -14.92
N GLY A 142 8.78 -7.29 -15.37
CA GLY A 142 9.34 -8.57 -14.90
C GLY A 142 10.29 -8.47 -13.71
N ILE A 143 10.24 -7.39 -12.91
CA ILE A 143 11.10 -7.21 -11.73
C ILE A 143 10.95 -8.40 -10.77
N SER A 144 12.07 -8.89 -10.25
CA SER A 144 12.06 -9.99 -9.28
C SER A 144 11.58 -9.52 -7.89
N GLU A 145 11.05 -10.45 -7.09
CA GLU A 145 10.64 -10.15 -5.70
C GLU A 145 11.82 -9.59 -4.90
N LYS A 146 13.00 -10.21 -5.04
CA LYS A 146 14.23 -9.78 -4.38
C LYS A 146 14.58 -8.34 -4.72
N GLU A 147 14.55 -7.98 -6.00
CA GLU A 147 14.89 -6.63 -6.43
C GLU A 147 13.86 -5.59 -5.95
N ALA A 148 12.57 -5.94 -6.00
CA ALA A 148 11.52 -5.07 -5.47
C ALA A 148 11.67 -4.87 -3.94
N LEU A 149 12.02 -5.93 -3.20
CA LEU A 149 12.31 -5.86 -1.76
C LEU A 149 13.53 -4.98 -1.46
N GLU A 150 14.63 -5.13 -2.20
CA GLU A 150 15.83 -4.29 -2.04
C GLU A 150 15.51 -2.81 -2.24
N ARG A 151 14.70 -2.48 -3.26
CA ARG A 151 14.23 -1.10 -3.50
C ARG A 151 13.31 -0.60 -2.39
N ALA A 152 12.46 -1.46 -1.83
CA ALA A 152 11.62 -1.11 -0.70
C ALA A 152 12.47 -0.81 0.55
N GLN A 153 13.47 -1.64 0.86
CA GLN A 153 14.37 -1.46 2.01
C GLN A 153 15.16 -0.14 1.96
N GLN A 154 15.45 0.37 0.76
CA GLN A 154 16.13 1.66 0.58
C GLN A 154 15.25 2.87 0.88
N LYS A 155 13.92 2.75 0.78
CA LYS A 155 12.99 3.88 0.84
C LYS A 155 12.10 3.88 2.08
N TYR A 156 11.67 2.71 2.52
CA TYR A 156 10.67 2.59 3.58
C TYR A 156 11.28 2.69 4.97
N PRO A 157 10.50 3.12 5.98
CA PRO A 157 10.90 3.06 7.38
C PRO A 157 11.41 1.68 7.78
N ARG A 158 12.53 1.64 8.51
CA ARG A 158 13.20 0.38 8.89
C ARG A 158 12.32 -0.59 9.68
N TRP A 159 11.36 -0.08 10.45
CA TRP A 159 10.47 -0.90 11.26
C TRP A 159 9.59 -1.85 10.42
N LEU A 160 9.34 -1.54 9.15
CA LEU A 160 8.64 -2.41 8.20
C LEU A 160 9.46 -3.64 7.78
N PHE A 161 10.72 -3.72 8.21
CA PHE A 161 11.63 -4.83 7.91
C PHE A 161 12.18 -5.49 9.17
N SER A 162 11.50 -5.30 10.30
CA SER A 162 11.81 -5.96 11.57
C SER A 162 10.57 -6.66 12.10
N GLU A 163 10.72 -7.88 12.61
CA GLU A 163 9.67 -8.48 13.42
C GLU A 163 9.49 -7.64 14.69
N ARG A 164 8.24 -7.43 15.11
CA ARG A 164 7.97 -6.71 16.35
C ARG A 164 8.40 -7.62 17.51
N ALA A 165 9.42 -7.20 18.25
CA ALA A 165 9.86 -7.86 19.48
C ALA A 165 8.76 -7.86 20.56
#